data_AF-A0A2Z6E973-F1
#
_entry.id   AF-A0A2Z6E973-F1
#
_cell.length_a   1.000
_cell.length_b   1.000
_cell.length_c   1.000
_cell.angle_alpha   90.00
_cell.angle_beta   90.00
_cell.angle_gamma   90.00
#
_symmetry.space_group_name_H-M   'P 1'
#
loop_
_entity.id
_entity.type
_entity.pdbx_description
1 polymer ?
#
loop_
_entity_poly.entity_id
_entity_poly.type
_entity_poly.pdbx_seq_one_letter_code
_entity_poly.pdbx_strand_id
1 'polypeptide(L)'
;MRNRYFITIDDLRHARGPIPALSFDGVGPGELAAAVEEALRTPALFERWRALQPDPDAVDEALGATDPQAEVKAQVVDLHIEMEVTTQLPMQVLRHRLNLLIGTRWRLHDLRPA
;
A
#
# COMPACT_ATOMS: atom_id res chain seq x y z
N MET A 1 -11.60 -10.26 11.41
CA MET A 1 -12.44 -10.15 10.19
C MET A 1 -11.58 -9.54 9.11
N ARG A 2 -11.66 -10.06 7.87
CA ARG A 2 -10.93 -9.50 6.73
C ARG A 2 -11.84 -8.53 5.99
N ASN A 3 -11.24 -7.49 5.43
CA ASN A 3 -11.90 -6.51 4.60
C ASN A 3 -11.29 -6.52 3.21
N ARG A 4 -12.10 -6.18 2.23
CA ARG A 4 -11.73 -6.00 0.84
C ARG A 4 -11.86 -4.53 0.47
N TYR A 5 -10.75 -3.94 0.07
CA TYR A 5 -10.64 -2.54 -0.33
C TYR A 5 -10.50 -2.46 -1.84
N PHE A 6 -11.37 -1.68 -2.48
CA PHE A 6 -11.33 -1.43 -3.92
C PHE A 6 -10.74 -0.06 -4.16
N ILE A 7 -9.59 0.00 -4.83
CA ILE A 7 -8.77 1.20 -4.99
C ILE A 7 -8.57 1.46 -6.47
N THR A 8 -8.67 2.73 -6.86
CA THR A 8 -8.35 3.18 -8.23
C THR A 8 -7.15 4.09 -8.22
N ILE A 9 -6.27 3.93 -9.20
CA ILE A 9 -5.06 4.73 -9.41
C ILE A 9 -5.11 5.28 -10.82
N ASP A 10 -5.19 6.61 -10.93
CA ASP A 10 -5.43 7.26 -12.21
C ASP A 10 -4.17 7.35 -13.09
N ASP A 11 -2.99 7.36 -12.47
CA ASP A 11 -1.74 7.56 -13.18
C ASP A 11 -0.58 6.90 -12.45
N LEU A 12 -0.41 5.60 -12.70
CA LEU A 12 0.67 4.81 -12.08
C LEU A 12 2.06 5.34 -12.43
N ARG A 13 2.24 5.93 -13.62
CA ARG A 13 3.54 6.44 -14.07
C ARG A 13 4.06 7.55 -13.17
N HIS A 14 3.16 8.36 -12.62
CA HIS A 14 3.50 9.45 -11.71
C HIS A 14 3.16 9.15 -10.24
N ALA A 15 2.67 7.95 -9.93
CA ALA A 15 2.35 7.55 -8.57
C ALA A 15 3.64 7.15 -7.84
N ARG A 16 4.18 8.05 -7.03
CA ARG A 16 5.42 7.85 -6.25
C ARG A 16 5.21 8.35 -4.83
N GLY A 17 5.78 7.63 -3.87
CA GLY A 17 5.83 8.06 -2.49
C GLY A 17 6.70 9.30 -2.26
N PRO A 18 6.60 9.92 -1.09
CA PRO A 18 7.37 11.12 -0.76
C PRO A 18 8.86 10.85 -0.54
N ILE A 19 9.23 9.61 -0.25
CA ILE A 19 10.61 9.18 -0.02
C ILE A 19 11.03 8.30 -1.19
N PRO A 20 11.91 8.77 -2.09
CA PRO A 20 12.29 8.02 -3.30
C PRO A 20 12.82 6.61 -3.00
N ALA A 21 13.58 6.45 -1.92
CA ALA A 21 14.16 5.15 -1.52
C ALA A 21 13.11 4.09 -1.09
N LEU A 22 11.88 4.51 -0.77
CA LEU A 22 10.78 3.63 -0.34
C LEU A 22 9.68 3.52 -1.40
N SER A 23 9.75 4.33 -2.44
CA SER A 23 8.71 4.42 -3.45
C SER A 23 8.73 3.20 -4.37
N PHE A 24 7.57 2.85 -4.89
CA PHE A 24 7.44 1.87 -5.96
C PHE A 24 8.12 2.41 -7.24
N ASP A 25 8.96 1.58 -7.85
CA ASP A 25 9.75 1.91 -9.04
C ASP A 25 9.33 1.12 -10.29
N GLY A 26 8.44 0.14 -10.13
CA GLY A 26 7.91 -0.67 -11.22
C GLY A 26 6.98 0.10 -12.18
N VAL A 27 6.56 -0.61 -13.22
CA VAL A 27 5.85 -0.02 -14.38
C VAL A 27 4.47 -0.62 -14.66
N GLY A 28 4.13 -1.75 -14.02
CA GLY A 28 2.89 -2.48 -14.29
C GLY A 28 1.99 -2.69 -13.06
N PRO A 29 0.68 -2.98 -13.28
CA PRO A 29 -0.24 -3.28 -12.19
C PRO A 29 0.15 -4.55 -11.40
N GLY A 30 0.69 -5.57 -12.06
CA GLY A 30 1.13 -6.80 -11.39
C GLY A 30 2.29 -6.57 -10.42
N GLU A 31 3.28 -5.78 -10.84
CA GLU A 31 4.40 -5.37 -9.99
C GLU A 31 3.92 -4.50 -8.81
N LEU A 32 2.97 -3.59 -9.06
CA LEU A 32 2.35 -2.81 -8.00
C LEU A 32 1.64 -3.71 -6.98
N ALA A 33 0.83 -4.66 -7.45
CA ALA A 33 0.12 -5.59 -6.58
C ALA A 33 1.10 -6.38 -5.71
N ALA A 34 2.19 -6.91 -6.30
CA ALA A 34 3.23 -7.60 -5.56
C ALA A 34 3.92 -6.70 -4.52
N ALA A 35 4.23 -5.45 -4.87
CA ALA A 35 4.85 -4.50 -3.96
C ALA A 35 3.94 -4.14 -2.77
N VAL A 36 2.66 -3.92 -3.02
CA VAL A 36 1.68 -3.65 -1.96
C VAL A 36 1.45 -4.90 -1.11
N GLU A 37 1.34 -6.08 -1.71
CA GLU A 37 1.19 -7.35 -0.99
C GLU A 37 2.36 -7.60 -0.04
N GLU A 38 3.60 -7.45 -0.51
CA GLU A 38 4.80 -7.57 0.31
C GLU A 38 4.80 -6.56 1.46
N ALA A 39 4.45 -5.30 1.18
CA ALA A 39 4.39 -4.23 2.18
C ALA A 39 3.32 -4.46 3.27
N LEU A 40 2.30 -5.27 3.00
CA LEU A 40 1.28 -5.67 3.97
C LEU A 40 1.67 -6.95 4.72
N ARG A 41 2.36 -7.88 4.06
CA ARG A 41 2.76 -9.16 4.65
C ARG A 41 3.98 -9.06 5.55
N THR A 42 4.89 -8.13 5.28
CA THR A 42 6.16 -8.00 6.02
C THR A 42 6.33 -6.60 6.62
N PRO A 43 7.10 -6.49 7.72
CA PRO A 43 7.37 -5.19 8.34
C PRO A 43 8.46 -4.40 7.60
N ALA A 44 9.07 -4.95 6.54
CA ALA A 44 10.28 -4.42 5.93
C ALA A 44 10.14 -2.96 5.46
N LEU A 45 9.03 -2.62 4.80
CA LEU A 45 8.78 -1.25 4.35
C LEU A 45 8.59 -0.29 5.54
N PHE A 46 7.88 -0.73 6.58
CA PHE A 46 7.65 0.06 7.79
C PHE A 46 8.94 0.33 8.55
N GLU A 47 9.76 -0.70 8.80
CA GLU A 47 11.02 -0.55 9.53
C GLU A 47 11.99 0.36 8.79
N ARG A 48 12.08 0.24 7.46
CA ARG A 48 12.86 1.16 6.64
C ARG A 48 12.36 2.60 6.73
N TRP A 49 11.04 2.81 6.76
CA TRP A 49 10.46 4.14 6.95
C TRP A 49 10.69 4.68 8.36
N ARG A 50 10.47 3.87 9.39
CA ARG A 50 10.68 4.18 10.81
C ARG A 50 12.12 4.63 11.06
N ALA A 51 13.10 3.92 10.49
CA ALA A 51 14.52 4.27 10.60
C ALA A 51 14.90 5.62 9.97
N LEU A 52 14.07 6.17 9.06
CA LEU A 52 14.27 7.49 8.46
C LEU A 52 13.59 8.62 9.27
N GLN A 53 12.85 8.30 10.33
CA GLN A 53 12.20 9.32 11.14
C GLN A 53 13.23 10.00 12.07
N PRO A 54 13.03 11.29 12.41
CA PRO A 54 13.91 12.00 13.34
C PRO A 54 13.99 11.35 14.73
N ASP A 55 12.88 10.74 15.16
CA ASP A 55 12.78 9.93 16.37
C ASP A 55 12.03 8.63 16.04
N PRO A 56 12.76 7.55 15.72
CA PRO A 56 12.16 6.26 15.37
C PRO A 56 11.32 5.65 16.49
N ASP A 57 11.61 5.95 17.76
CA ASP A 57 10.93 5.34 18.91
C ASP A 57 9.64 6.07 19.29
N ALA A 58 9.48 7.31 18.84
CA ALA A 58 8.23 8.06 18.97
C ALA A 58 7.17 7.69 17.90
N VAL A 59 7.52 6.84 16.93
CA VAL A 59 6.60 6.38 15.89
C VAL A 59 5.56 5.43 16.47
N ASP A 60 4.31 5.59 16.07
CA ASP A 60 3.22 4.68 16.43
C ASP A 60 3.49 3.25 15.92
N GLU A 61 3.72 2.31 16.83
CA GLU A 61 3.96 0.90 16.54
C GLU A 61 2.76 0.23 15.84
N ALA A 62 1.53 0.74 16.02
CA ALA A 62 0.36 0.21 15.34
C ALA A 62 0.45 0.34 13.81
N LEU A 63 1.23 1.30 13.30
CA LEU A 63 1.54 1.41 11.87
C LEU A 63 2.44 0.28 11.35
N GLY A 64 3.11 -0.45 12.25
CA GLY A 64 3.96 -1.60 11.96
C GLY A 64 3.21 -2.92 11.81
N ALA A 65 1.89 -2.93 12.02
CA ALA A 65 1.08 -4.15 11.89
C ALA A 65 1.20 -4.79 10.49
N THR A 66 1.24 -6.12 10.46
CA THR A 66 1.36 -6.94 9.26
C THR A 66 0.25 -7.97 9.18
N ASP A 67 -0.08 -8.41 7.98
CA ASP A 67 -1.00 -9.50 7.71
C ASP A 67 -0.38 -10.49 6.72
N PRO A 68 0.18 -11.62 7.21
CA PRO A 68 0.79 -12.65 6.35
C PRO A 68 -0.17 -13.28 5.34
N GLN A 69 -1.48 -13.09 5.50
CA GLN A 69 -2.54 -13.58 4.62
C GLN A 69 -3.15 -12.46 3.77
N ALA A 70 -2.53 -11.28 3.71
CA ALA A 70 -2.96 -10.21 2.82
C ALA A 70 -2.83 -10.67 1.36
N GLU A 71 -3.81 -10.34 0.52
CA GLU A 71 -3.81 -10.65 -0.90
C GLU A 71 -4.06 -9.37 -1.69
N VAL A 72 -3.30 -9.14 -2.76
CA VAL A 72 -3.48 -7.97 -3.62
C VAL A 72 -3.58 -8.40 -5.08
N LYS A 73 -4.58 -7.87 -5.78
CA LYS A 73 -4.74 -8.02 -7.22
C LYS A 73 -4.86 -6.65 -7.83
N ALA A 74 -4.22 -6.43 -8.98
CA ALA A 74 -4.39 -5.20 -9.74
C ALA A 74 -4.47 -5.49 -11.23
N GLN A 75 -5.25 -4.68 -11.93
CA GLN A 75 -5.49 -4.80 -13.36
C GLN A 75 -5.66 -3.41 -14.00
N VAL A 76 -5.39 -3.32 -15.29
CA VAL A 76 -5.71 -2.11 -16.06
C VAL A 76 -7.19 -2.19 -16.48
N VAL A 77 -7.92 -1.10 -16.23
CA VAL A 77 -9.29 -0.90 -16.71
C VAL A 77 -9.34 0.44 -17.42
N ASP A 78 -9.50 0.39 -18.75
CA ASP A 78 -9.35 1.54 -19.66
C ASP A 78 -8.03 2.30 -19.46
N LEU A 79 -8.11 3.49 -18.84
CA LEU A 79 -6.98 4.40 -18.60
C LEU A 79 -6.50 4.40 -17.14
N HIS A 80 -7.12 3.61 -16.27
CA HIS A 80 -6.84 3.59 -14.84
C HIS A 80 -6.41 2.19 -14.40
N ILE A 81 -5.86 2.09 -13.20
CA ILE A 81 -5.61 0.82 -12.53
C ILE A 81 -6.66 0.63 -11.45
N GLU A 82 -7.28 -0.54 -11.44
CA GLU A 82 -8.08 -1.01 -10.32
C GLU A 82 -7.27 -2.01 -9.51
N MET A 83 -7.32 -1.88 -8.20
CA MET A 83 -6.64 -2.74 -7.25
C MET A 83 -7.59 -3.19 -6.16
N GLU A 84 -7.66 -4.50 -5.95
CA GLU A 84 -8.38 -5.16 -4.87
C GLU A 84 -7.38 -5.62 -3.82
N VAL A 85 -7.53 -5.13 -2.59
CA VAL A 85 -6.71 -5.52 -1.44
C VAL A 85 -7.59 -6.24 -0.43
N THR A 86 -7.29 -7.50 -0.13
CA THR A 86 -7.96 -8.25 0.94
C THR A 86 -7.02 -8.42 2.13
N THR A 87 -7.37 -7.85 3.28
CA THR A 87 -6.53 -7.90 4.49
C THR A 87 -7.35 -7.71 5.76
N GLN A 88 -6.85 -8.20 6.90
CA GLN A 88 -7.37 -7.87 8.23
C GLN A 88 -6.83 -6.54 8.79
N LEU A 89 -5.88 -5.90 8.09
CA LEU A 89 -5.30 -4.64 8.54
C LEU A 89 -6.31 -3.48 8.47
N PRO A 90 -6.24 -2.54 9.44
CA PRO A 90 -7.08 -1.36 9.42
C PRO A 90 -6.68 -0.42 8.27
N MET A 91 -7.64 0.35 7.77
CA MET A 91 -7.44 1.34 6.70
C MET A 91 -6.26 2.28 6.95
N GLN A 92 -5.97 2.65 8.21
CA GLN A 92 -4.84 3.50 8.55
C GLN A 92 -3.48 2.90 8.11
N VAL A 93 -3.29 1.60 8.34
CA VAL A 93 -2.06 0.88 7.97
C VAL A 93 -1.98 0.73 6.45
N LEU A 94 -3.07 0.32 5.80
CA LEU A 94 -3.14 0.21 4.34
C LEU A 94 -2.82 1.56 3.66
N ARG A 95 -3.48 2.65 4.08
CA ARG A 95 -3.22 4.01 3.59
C ARG A 95 -1.76 4.40 3.76
N HIS A 96 -1.17 4.07 4.91
CA HIS A 96 0.23 4.37 5.16
C HIS A 96 1.16 3.62 4.18
N ARG A 97 0.96 2.31 3.95
CA ARG A 97 1.73 1.54 2.95
C ARG A 97 1.57 2.08 1.53
N LEU A 98 0.33 2.38 1.12
CA LEU A 98 0.06 2.97 -0.19
C LEU A 98 0.76 4.32 -0.36
N ASN A 99 0.70 5.19 0.65
CA ASN A 99 1.33 6.51 0.57
C ASN A 99 2.86 6.42 0.51
N LEU A 100 3.48 5.44 1.17
CA LEU A 100 4.92 5.21 1.07
C LEU A 100 5.34 4.72 -0.32
N LEU A 101 4.54 3.84 -0.93
CA LEU A 101 4.85 3.26 -2.23
C LEU A 101 4.51 4.20 -3.39
N ILE A 102 3.28 4.71 -3.43
CA ILE A 102 2.69 5.37 -4.61
C ILE A 102 2.15 6.78 -4.33
N GLY A 103 2.38 7.30 -3.12
CA GLY A 103 1.90 8.62 -2.71
C GLY A 103 0.38 8.67 -2.56
N THR A 104 -0.19 9.87 -2.68
CA THR A 104 -1.64 10.10 -2.45
C THR A 104 -2.49 10.01 -3.73
N ARG A 105 -1.92 9.53 -4.84
CA ARG A 105 -2.57 9.50 -6.17
C ARG A 105 -3.43 8.24 -6.36
N TRP A 106 -4.25 7.94 -5.37
CA TRP A 106 -5.16 6.81 -5.38
C TRP A 106 -6.46 7.18 -4.66
N ARG A 107 -7.55 6.48 -4.99
CA ARG A 107 -8.87 6.71 -4.42
C ARG A 107 -9.48 5.40 -3.97
N LEU A 108 -9.96 5.35 -2.73
CA LEU A 108 -10.81 4.26 -2.25
C LEU A 108 -12.19 4.40 -2.90
N HIS A 109 -12.59 3.42 -3.68
CA HIS A 109 -13.91 3.37 -4.32
C HIS A 109 -14.94 2.67 -3.45
N ASP A 110 -14.55 1.58 -2.79
CA ASP A 110 -15.47 0.75 -2.01
C ASP A 110 -14.72 -0.05 -0.93
N LEU A 111 -15.45 -0.44 0.11
CA LEU A 111 -15.01 -1.28 1.22
C LEU A 111 -16.08 -2.32 1.53
N ARG A 112 -15.69 -3.60 1.49
CA ARG A 112 -16.59 -4.71 1.78
C ARG A 112 -15.99 -5.68 2.80
N PRO A 113 -16.80 -6.36 3.63
CA PRO A 113 -16.35 -7.55 4.33
C PRO A 113 -15.87 -8.60 3.30
N ALA A 114 -14.76 -9.27 3.58
CA ALA A 114 -14.17 -10.27 2.70
C ALA A 114 -14.61 -11.69 3.02
#